data_AF-A0AAU6C300-F1
#
_entry.id   AF-A0AAU6C300-F1
#
_cell.length_a   1.000
_cell.length_b   1.000
_cell.length_c   1.000
_cell.angle_alpha   90.00
_cell.angle_beta   90.00
_cell.angle_gamma   90.00
#
_symmetry.space_group_name_H-M   'P 1'
#
loop_
_entity.id
_entity.type
_entity.pdbx_description
1 polymer ?
#
loop_
_entity_poly.entity_id
_entity_poly.type
_entity_poly.pdbx_seq_one_letter_code
_entity_poly.pdbx_strand_id
1 'polypeptide(L)'
;MDTVVGVVASLFGVLVGASLARRVADSQRRLNFTFDLHREYNSSDMIRARHEAAELLKNHPGLDYGELREQVGYSGAADLDQVIYFFQRLQISIEYGAVQGKYISRLFGDSFSWWYEQTFRAMLVPTATEMGADIDALQRWMVNHSTEGQRQSWRGANVDAWRRRDSGTS
;
A
#
# COMPACT_ATOMS: atom_id res chain seq x y z
N MET A 1 16.70 -49.79 -26.40
CA MET A 1 15.58 -48.84 -26.18
C MET A 1 15.63 -48.23 -24.79
N ASP A 2 16.02 -48.99 -23.77
CA ASP A 2 16.02 -48.54 -22.36
C ASP A 2 16.86 -47.29 -22.08
N THR A 3 17.99 -47.10 -22.78
CA THR A 3 18.85 -45.92 -22.62
C THR A 3 18.18 -44.62 -23.09
N VAL A 4 17.38 -44.67 -24.16
CA VAL A 4 16.67 -43.49 -24.69
C VAL A 4 15.53 -43.09 -23.75
N VAL A 5 14.81 -44.06 -23.19
CA VAL A 5 13.74 -43.82 -22.21
C VAL A 5 14.31 -43.17 -20.93
N GLY A 6 15.47 -43.62 -20.44
CA GLY A 6 16.14 -43.02 -19.29
C GLY A 6 16.59 -41.57 -19.52
N VAL A 7 17.14 -41.26 -20.69
CA VAL A 7 17.54 -39.88 -21.05
C VAL A 7 16.33 -38.97 -21.15
N VAL A 8 15.24 -39.40 -21.79
CA VAL A 8 14.02 -38.62 -21.90
C VAL A 8 13.40 -38.36 -20.52
N ALA A 9 13.28 -39.37 -19.67
CA ALA A 9 12.73 -39.24 -18.32
C ALA A 9 13.54 -38.27 -17.45
N SER A 10 14.87 -38.32 -17.52
CA SER A 10 15.74 -37.40 -16.77
C SER A 10 15.60 -35.94 -17.25
N LEU A 11 15.50 -35.70 -18.57
CA LEU A 11 15.26 -34.37 -19.12
C LEU A 11 13.90 -33.80 -18.67
N PHE A 12 12.83 -34.61 -18.69
CA PHE A 12 11.53 -34.18 -18.17
C PHE A 12 11.58 -33.85 -16.68
N GLY A 13 12.27 -34.66 -15.87
CA GLY A 13 12.47 -34.38 -14.44
C GLY A 13 13.17 -33.05 -14.19
N VAL A 14 14.24 -32.75 -14.95
CA VAL A 14 14.98 -31.48 -14.84
C VAL A 14 14.09 -30.28 -15.22
N LEU A 15 13.32 -30.38 -16.32
CA LEU A 15 12.44 -29.29 -16.76
C LEU A 15 11.32 -29.01 -15.76
N VAL A 16 10.67 -30.06 -15.24
CA VAL A 16 9.64 -29.92 -14.20
C VAL A 16 10.23 -29.34 -12.92
N GLY A 17 11.38 -29.86 -12.49
CA GLY A 17 12.10 -29.35 -11.31
C GLY A 17 12.49 -27.87 -11.45
N ALA A 18 13.03 -27.47 -12.60
CA ALA A 18 13.38 -26.08 -12.89
C ALA A 18 12.16 -25.16 -12.90
N SER A 19 11.03 -25.61 -13.46
CA SER A 19 9.77 -24.85 -13.47
C SER A 19 9.21 -24.65 -12.07
N LEU A 20 9.17 -25.72 -11.25
CA LEU A 20 8.73 -25.65 -9.85
C LEU A 20 9.66 -24.75 -9.02
N ALA A 21 10.97 -24.92 -9.16
CA ALA A 21 11.95 -24.10 -8.45
C ALA A 21 11.80 -22.61 -8.78
N ARG A 22 11.58 -22.26 -10.06
CA ARG A 22 11.31 -20.87 -10.46
C ARG A 22 10.05 -20.32 -9.79
N ARG A 23 8.94 -21.08 -9.81
CA ARG A 23 7.69 -20.64 -9.16
C ARG A 23 7.85 -20.43 -7.65
N VAL A 24 8.57 -21.32 -6.97
CA VAL A 24 8.86 -21.17 -5.54
C VAL A 24 9.75 -19.95 -5.29
N ALA A 25 10.80 -19.77 -6.09
CA ALA A 25 11.69 -18.62 -5.97
C ALA A 25 10.96 -17.28 -6.20
N ASP A 26 10.09 -17.22 -7.21
CA ASP A 26 9.29 -16.03 -7.52
C ASP A 26 8.29 -15.74 -6.39
N SER A 27 7.62 -16.76 -5.87
CA SER A 27 6.71 -16.62 -4.72
C SER A 27 7.45 -16.12 -3.48
N GLN A 28 8.64 -16.64 -3.19
CA GLN A 28 9.45 -16.21 -2.06
C GLN A 28 9.93 -14.77 -2.24
N ARG A 29 10.35 -14.40 -3.44
CA ARG A 29 10.77 -13.03 -3.78
C ARG A 29 9.65 -12.03 -3.53
N ARG A 30 8.44 -12.31 -4.05
CA ARG A 30 7.26 -11.45 -3.86
C ARG A 30 6.87 -11.32 -2.39
N LEU A 31 6.96 -12.41 -1.64
CA LEU A 31 6.69 -12.41 -0.21
C LEU A 31 7.71 -11.55 0.56
N ASN A 32 9.00 -11.73 0.29
CA ASN A 32 10.06 -10.93 0.90
C ASN A 32 9.85 -9.44 0.61
N PHE A 33 9.60 -9.08 -0.66
CA PHE A 33 9.35 -7.70 -1.04
C PHE A 33 8.11 -7.11 -0.36
N THR A 34 7.06 -7.91 -0.18
CA THR A 34 5.86 -7.50 0.58
C THR A 34 6.20 -7.17 2.04
N PHE A 35 7.04 -7.99 2.69
CA PHE A 35 7.48 -7.72 4.05
C PHE A 35 8.47 -6.56 4.14
N ASP A 36 9.27 -6.31 3.10
CA ASP A 36 10.16 -5.16 3.04
C ASP A 36 9.36 -3.85 2.97
N LEU A 37 8.32 -3.79 2.13
CA LEU A 37 7.38 -2.65 2.10
C LEU A 37 6.69 -2.45 3.46
N HIS A 38 6.32 -3.55 4.13
CA HIS A 38 5.69 -3.47 5.45
C HIS A 38 6.69 -2.96 6.51
N ARG A 39 7.95 -3.41 6.45
CA ARG A 39 9.01 -2.92 7.35
C ARG A 39 9.31 -1.45 7.11
N GLU A 40 9.37 -1.03 5.85
CA GLU A 40 9.54 0.38 5.48
C GLU A 40 8.39 1.24 6.03
N TYR A 41 7.14 0.79 5.87
CA TYR A 41 5.98 1.52 6.37
C TYR A 41 5.97 1.69 7.90
N ASN A 42 6.55 0.72 8.60
CA ASN A 42 6.70 0.70 10.05
C ASN A 42 8.07 1.17 10.54
N SER A 43 8.90 1.75 9.66
CA SER A 43 10.16 2.36 10.06
C SER A 43 9.93 3.62 10.90
N SER A 44 10.91 3.98 11.73
CA SER A 44 10.87 5.23 12.51
C SER A 44 10.62 6.45 11.63
N ASP A 45 11.25 6.48 10.47
CA ASP A 45 11.20 7.62 9.56
C ASP A 45 9.81 7.77 8.94
N MET A 46 9.20 6.66 8.50
CA MET A 46 7.83 6.68 7.99
C MET A 46 6.80 6.95 9.09
N ILE A 47 7.03 6.49 10.32
CA ILE A 47 6.16 6.83 11.46
C ILE A 47 6.20 8.35 11.71
N ARG A 48 7.40 8.95 11.71
CA ARG A 48 7.55 10.40 11.83
C ARG A 48 6.87 11.13 10.68
N ALA A 49 7.13 10.73 9.43
CA ALA A 49 6.51 11.36 8.25
C ALA A 49 4.97 11.31 8.33
N ARG A 50 4.39 10.18 8.74
CA ARG A 50 2.94 10.07 8.96
C ARG A 50 2.41 11.00 10.04
N HIS A 51 3.17 11.20 11.12
CA HIS A 51 2.79 12.12 12.18
C HIS A 51 2.82 13.57 11.71
N GLU A 52 3.93 14.00 11.10
CA GLU A 52 4.08 15.37 10.59
C GLU A 52 3.06 15.67 9.48
N ALA A 53 2.83 14.74 8.56
CA ALA A 53 1.80 14.86 7.54
C ALA A 53 0.39 15.00 8.16
N ALA A 54 0.09 14.24 9.22
CA ALA A 54 -1.20 14.35 9.89
C ALA A 54 -1.39 15.71 10.60
N GLU A 55 -0.34 16.26 11.24
CA GLU A 55 -0.40 17.59 11.83
C GLU A 55 -0.48 18.69 10.76
N LEU A 56 0.24 18.55 9.65
CA LEU A 56 0.16 19.46 8.51
C LEU A 56 -1.30 19.59 8.02
N LEU A 57 -1.96 18.45 7.79
CA LEU A 57 -3.34 18.40 7.31
C LEU A 57 -4.34 18.97 8.32
N LYS A 58 -4.10 18.75 9.61
CA LYS A 58 -4.92 19.33 10.69
C LYS A 58 -4.84 20.85 10.70
N ASN A 59 -3.66 21.41 10.41
CA ASN A 59 -3.46 22.86 10.35
C ASN A 59 -3.96 23.51 9.06
N HIS A 60 -4.31 22.71 8.05
CA HIS A 60 -4.74 23.18 6.72
C HIS A 60 -5.99 22.44 6.24
N PRO A 61 -7.11 22.53 6.97
CA PRO A 61 -8.32 21.78 6.63
C PRO A 61 -8.96 22.30 5.34
N GLY A 62 -9.44 21.38 4.50
CA GLY A 62 -10.27 21.70 3.34
C GLY A 62 -9.52 22.15 2.08
N LEU A 63 -8.19 22.29 2.14
CA LEU A 63 -7.38 22.53 0.95
C LEU A 63 -7.27 21.26 0.12
N ASP A 64 -7.27 21.38 -1.20
CA ASP A 64 -6.78 20.31 -2.06
C ASP A 64 -5.24 20.21 -2.00
N TYR A 65 -4.69 19.15 -2.60
CA TYR A 65 -3.24 18.92 -2.54
C TYR A 65 -2.42 19.98 -3.30
N GLY A 66 -2.95 20.55 -4.37
CA GLY A 66 -2.30 21.63 -5.11
C GLY A 66 -2.23 22.91 -4.28
N GLU A 67 -3.38 23.32 -3.73
CA GLU A 67 -3.50 24.47 -2.84
C GLU A 67 -2.59 24.35 -1.60
N LEU A 68 -2.55 23.16 -0.99
CA LEU A 68 -1.68 22.89 0.15
C LEU A 68 -0.20 23.12 -0.23
N ARG A 69 0.25 22.59 -1.37
CA ARG A 69 1.64 22.75 -1.83
C ARG A 69 1.99 24.19 -2.17
N GLU A 70 1.05 24.95 -2.74
CA GLU A 70 1.26 26.38 -2.98
C GLU A 70 1.44 27.14 -1.67
N GLN A 71 0.68 26.79 -0.64
CA GLN A 71 0.74 27.45 0.66
C GLN A 71 2.00 27.12 1.47
N VAL A 72 2.36 25.84 1.59
CA VAL A 72 3.48 25.41 2.46
C VAL A 72 4.80 25.19 1.71
N GLY A 73 4.76 25.23 0.38
CA GLY A 73 5.88 24.93 -0.49
C GLY A 73 6.25 23.44 -0.53
N TYR A 74 7.14 23.08 -1.45
CA TYR A 74 7.58 21.69 -1.64
C TYR A 74 8.17 21.05 -0.38
N SER A 75 9.01 21.79 0.36
CA SER A 75 9.62 21.27 1.59
C SER A 75 8.61 21.09 2.72
N GLY A 76 7.58 21.94 2.79
CA GLY A 76 6.54 21.85 3.81
C GLY A 76 5.60 20.66 3.61
N ALA A 77 5.46 20.18 2.37
CA ALA A 77 4.63 19.01 2.03
C ALA A 77 5.41 17.69 1.97
N ALA A 78 6.73 17.69 2.21
CA ALA A 78 7.60 16.54 1.94
C ALA A 78 7.19 15.25 2.70
N ASP A 79 6.75 15.37 3.95
CA ASP A 79 6.30 14.22 4.74
C ASP A 79 4.98 13.64 4.21
N LEU A 80 4.07 14.49 3.74
CA LEU A 80 2.83 14.05 3.09
C LEU A 80 3.12 13.36 1.75
N ASP A 81 4.04 13.93 0.97
CA ASP A 81 4.50 13.36 -0.29
C ASP A 81 5.08 11.96 -0.06
N GLN A 82 5.87 11.78 1.00
CA GLN A 82 6.44 10.48 1.35
C GLN A 82 5.36 9.42 1.62
N VAL A 83 4.28 9.77 2.32
CA VAL A 83 3.15 8.86 2.57
C VAL A 83 2.41 8.53 1.29
N ILE A 84 2.15 9.53 0.44
CA ILE A 84 1.44 9.33 -0.83
C ILE A 84 2.27 8.44 -1.77
N TYR A 85 3.57 8.73 -1.93
CA TYR A 85 4.47 7.96 -2.78
C TYR A 85 4.63 6.52 -2.29
N PHE A 86 4.58 6.28 -0.98
CA PHE A 86 4.55 4.92 -0.47
C PHE A 86 3.34 4.14 -1.01
N PHE A 87 2.14 4.72 -0.96
CA PHE A 87 0.92 4.05 -1.44
C PHE A 87 0.85 3.95 -2.96
N GLN A 88 1.32 4.94 -3.71
CA GLN A 88 1.47 4.82 -5.16
C GLN A 88 2.41 3.67 -5.54
N ARG A 89 3.59 3.59 -4.89
CA ARG A 89 4.54 2.50 -5.13
C ARG A 89 3.95 1.14 -4.75
N LEU A 90 3.15 1.08 -3.68
CA LEU A 90 2.42 -0.13 -3.33
C LEU A 90 1.43 -0.53 -4.43
N GLN A 91 0.67 0.42 -4.98
CA GLN A 91 -0.26 0.15 -6.06
C GLN A 91 0.42 -0.36 -7.33
N ILE A 92 1.49 0.32 -7.76
CA ILE A 92 2.30 -0.11 -8.90
C ILE A 92 2.84 -1.54 -8.64
N SER A 93 3.31 -1.80 -7.42
CA SER A 93 3.82 -3.14 -7.07
C SER A 93 2.74 -4.23 -7.12
N ILE A 94 1.48 -3.88 -6.85
CA ILE A 94 0.32 -4.77 -6.99
C ILE A 94 0.02 -5.01 -8.47
N GLU A 95 -0.07 -3.94 -9.26
CA GLU A 95 -0.37 -3.98 -10.70
C GLU A 95 0.60 -4.89 -11.45
N TYR A 96 1.90 -4.76 -11.20
CA TYR A 96 2.94 -5.58 -11.83
C TYR A 96 3.18 -6.93 -11.14
N GLY A 97 2.37 -7.30 -10.14
CA GLY A 97 2.49 -8.59 -9.44
C GLY A 97 3.78 -8.75 -8.64
N ALA A 98 4.49 -7.67 -8.31
CA ALA A 98 5.74 -7.68 -7.55
C ALA A 98 5.54 -8.06 -6.08
N VAL A 99 4.31 -7.90 -5.55
CA VAL A 99 3.94 -8.27 -4.18
C VAL A 99 3.02 -9.48 -4.12
N GLN A 100 2.92 -10.08 -2.94
CA GLN A 100 2.03 -11.18 -2.64
C GLN A 100 0.68 -10.63 -2.15
N GLY A 101 -0.22 -10.36 -3.10
CA GLY A 101 -1.51 -9.66 -2.88
C GLY A 101 -2.31 -10.12 -1.66
N LYS A 102 -2.38 -11.43 -1.39
CA LYS A 102 -3.14 -11.99 -0.25
C LYS A 102 -2.77 -11.43 1.14
N TYR A 103 -1.60 -10.81 1.28
CA TYR A 103 -1.16 -10.19 2.54
C TYR A 103 -1.40 -8.69 2.60
N ILE A 104 -1.64 -8.02 1.46
CA ILE A 104 -1.66 -6.55 1.39
C ILE A 104 -2.81 -5.97 2.20
N SER A 105 -4.04 -6.45 2.01
CA SER A 105 -5.21 -5.94 2.77
C SER A 105 -5.04 -6.13 4.28
N ARG A 106 -4.42 -7.25 4.70
CA ARG A 106 -4.13 -7.51 6.11
C ARG A 106 -3.06 -6.57 6.68
N LEU A 107 -1.99 -6.31 5.93
CA LEU A 107 -0.84 -5.55 6.42
C LEU A 107 -1.03 -4.03 6.35
N PHE A 108 -1.75 -3.55 5.33
CA PHE A 108 -1.84 -2.12 5.06
C PHE A 108 -3.27 -1.57 5.10
N GLY A 109 -4.29 -2.44 5.11
CA GLY A 109 -5.68 -2.01 4.90
C GLY A 109 -6.21 -1.01 5.93
N ASP A 110 -5.88 -1.20 7.21
CA ASP A 110 -6.30 -0.30 8.29
C ASP A 110 -5.72 1.11 8.11
N SER A 111 -4.39 1.16 8.01
CA SER A 111 -3.66 2.41 7.78
C SER A 111 -4.05 3.11 6.47
N PHE A 112 -4.19 2.36 5.38
CA PHE A 112 -4.58 2.93 4.09
C PHE A 112 -6.01 3.45 4.14
N SER A 113 -6.95 2.72 4.76
CA SER A 113 -8.33 3.16 4.90
C SER A 113 -8.43 4.45 5.70
N TRP A 114 -7.59 4.61 6.74
CA TRP A 114 -7.51 5.87 7.47
C TRP A 114 -7.08 7.02 6.55
N TRP A 115 -5.92 6.90 5.90
CA TRP A 115 -5.41 7.96 4.99
C TRP A 115 -6.35 8.26 3.83
N TYR A 116 -7.00 7.23 3.29
CA TYR A 116 -7.94 7.39 2.18
C TYR A 116 -9.14 8.23 2.60
N GLU A 117 -9.82 7.88 3.70
CA GLU A 117 -11.01 8.61 4.14
C GLU A 117 -10.68 9.99 4.71
N GLN A 118 -9.52 10.16 5.36
CA GLN A 118 -9.15 11.43 6.00
C GLN A 118 -8.50 12.44 5.08
N THR A 119 -7.95 11.99 3.96
CA THR A 119 -7.07 12.84 3.17
C THR A 119 -7.29 12.58 1.70
N PHE A 120 -6.95 11.39 1.22
CA PHE A 120 -6.79 11.19 -0.22
C PHE A 120 -8.09 11.34 -1.00
N ARG A 121 -9.21 10.88 -0.43
CA ARG A 121 -10.53 10.95 -1.07
C ARG A 121 -10.95 12.39 -1.39
N ALA A 122 -10.68 13.33 -0.49
CA ALA A 122 -11.06 14.73 -0.68
C ALA A 122 -9.98 15.52 -1.44
N MET A 123 -8.70 15.25 -1.16
CA MET A 123 -7.61 16.09 -1.64
C MET A 123 -6.95 15.61 -2.94
N LEU A 124 -6.93 14.30 -3.21
CA LEU A 124 -6.19 13.72 -4.33
C LEU A 124 -7.10 13.17 -5.41
N VAL A 125 -8.12 12.37 -5.04
CA VAL A 125 -8.99 11.69 -6.01
C VAL A 125 -9.70 12.66 -6.98
N PRO A 126 -10.15 13.86 -6.56
CA PRO A 126 -10.74 14.82 -7.50
C PRO A 126 -9.73 15.46 -8.44
N THR A 127 -8.45 15.51 -8.05
CA THR A 127 -7.39 16.02 -8.91
C THR A 127 -7.18 15.01 -10.03
N ALA A 128 -7.32 15.42 -11.29
CA ALA A 128 -7.12 14.55 -12.47
C ALA A 128 -5.63 14.23 -12.69
N THR A 129 -4.91 13.92 -11.61
CA THR A 129 -3.49 13.59 -11.58
C THR A 129 -3.32 12.06 -11.56
N GLU A 130 -2.17 11.60 -12.06
CA GLU A 130 -1.76 10.19 -11.97
C GLU A 130 -1.78 9.70 -10.51
N MET A 131 -1.38 10.57 -9.58
CA MET A 131 -1.42 10.32 -8.14
C MET A 131 -2.83 10.04 -7.61
N GLY A 132 -3.83 10.85 -7.99
CA GLY A 132 -5.22 10.60 -7.63
C GLY A 132 -5.73 9.28 -8.20
N ALA A 133 -5.37 8.96 -9.45
CA ALA A 133 -5.78 7.74 -10.14
C ALA A 133 -5.20 6.47 -9.49
N ASP A 134 -3.90 6.47 -9.15
CA ASP A 134 -3.24 5.36 -8.47
C ASP A 134 -3.87 5.08 -7.10
N ILE A 135 -4.13 6.13 -6.33
CA ILE A 135 -4.71 5.99 -4.99
C ILE A 135 -6.15 5.47 -5.07
N ASP A 136 -6.96 5.94 -6.01
CA ASP A 136 -8.30 5.39 -6.25
C ASP A 136 -8.25 3.93 -6.70
N ALA A 137 -7.31 3.59 -7.58
CA ALA A 137 -7.09 2.21 -8.02
C ALA A 137 -6.71 1.29 -6.85
N LEU A 138 -5.85 1.77 -5.93
CA LEU A 138 -5.50 1.04 -4.72
C LEU A 138 -6.71 0.83 -3.80
N GLN A 139 -7.56 1.84 -3.63
CA GLN A 139 -8.79 1.70 -2.85
C GLN A 139 -9.73 0.65 -3.44
N ARG A 140 -9.98 0.71 -4.75
CA ARG A 140 -10.79 -0.31 -5.44
C ARG A 140 -10.18 -1.71 -5.27
N TRP A 141 -8.86 -1.81 -5.40
CA TRP A 141 -8.16 -3.08 -5.19
C TRP A 141 -8.33 -3.60 -3.76
N MET A 142 -8.13 -2.76 -2.74
CA MET A 142 -8.28 -3.12 -1.32
C MET A 142 -9.70 -3.59 -1.01
N VAL A 143 -10.72 -2.91 -1.52
CA VAL A 143 -12.12 -3.32 -1.35
C VAL A 143 -12.37 -4.69 -1.97
N ASN A 144 -11.87 -4.94 -3.18
CA ASN A 144 -12.05 -6.21 -3.88
C ASN A 144 -11.26 -7.38 -3.26
N HIS A 145 -10.17 -7.11 -2.52
CA HIS A 145 -9.27 -8.12 -1.94
C HIS A 145 -9.34 -8.16 -0.40
N SER A 146 -10.46 -7.73 0.16
CA SER A 146 -10.73 -7.76 1.60
C SER A 146 -12.08 -8.41 1.90
N THR A 147 -12.21 -8.99 3.09
CA THR A 147 -13.50 -9.44 3.60
C THR A 147 -14.28 -8.25 4.16
N GLU A 148 -15.61 -8.40 4.26
CA GLU A 148 -16.43 -7.38 4.89
C GLU A 148 -16.04 -7.15 6.36
N GLY A 149 -15.66 -8.20 7.09
CA GLY A 149 -15.17 -8.09 8.46
C GLY A 149 -13.90 -7.24 8.57
N GLN A 150 -12.96 -7.38 7.62
CA GLN A 150 -11.78 -6.52 7.56
C GLN A 150 -12.17 -5.06 7.33
N ARG A 151 -13.03 -4.78 6.34
CA ARG A 151 -13.47 -3.40 6.05
C ARG A 151 -14.23 -2.76 7.21
N GLN A 152 -15.07 -3.53 7.91
CA GLN A 152 -15.75 -3.06 9.11
C GLN A 152 -14.76 -2.74 10.23
N SER A 153 -13.73 -3.57 10.42
CA SER A 153 -12.70 -3.29 11.42
C SER A 153 -11.96 -1.97 11.14
N TRP A 154 -11.62 -1.69 9.88
CA TRP A 154 -10.97 -0.43 9.49
C TRP A 154 -11.87 0.78 9.73
N ARG A 155 -13.17 0.68 9.37
CA ARG A 155 -14.14 1.74 9.62
C ARG A 155 -14.32 2.02 11.12
N GLY A 156 -14.39 0.97 11.95
CA GLY A 156 -14.46 1.11 13.41
C GLY A 156 -13.22 1.81 13.98
N ALA A 157 -12.03 1.37 13.57
CA ALA A 157 -10.76 1.98 13.99
C ALA A 157 -10.67 3.46 13.61
N ASN A 158 -11.14 3.83 12.41
CA ASN A 158 -11.20 5.22 11.97
C ASN A 158 -12.11 6.08 12.84
N VAL A 159 -13.31 5.58 13.19
CA VAL A 159 -14.25 6.29 14.05
C VAL A 159 -13.68 6.50 15.46
N ASP A 160 -13.03 5.48 16.03
CA ASP A 160 -12.46 5.56 17.37
C ASP A 160 -11.21 6.45 17.41
N ALA A 161 -10.42 6.49 16.33
CA ALA A 161 -9.30 7.42 16.19
C ALA A 161 -9.78 8.87 16.15
N TRP A 162 -10.86 9.15 15.41
CA TRP A 162 -11.50 10.46 15.37
C TRP A 162 -12.05 10.90 16.72
N ARG A 163 -12.84 10.05 17.38
CA ARG A 163 -13.43 10.38 18.68
C ARG A 163 -12.37 10.73 19.71
N ARG A 164 -11.27 9.97 19.75
CA ARG A 164 -10.14 10.27 20.64
C ARG A 164 -9.51 11.62 20.35
N ARG A 165 -9.39 11.99 19.07
CA ARG A 165 -8.86 13.28 18.64
C ARG A 165 -9.78 14.44 19.08
N ASP A 166 -11.09 14.30 18.93
CA ASP A 166 -12.07 15.35 19.29
C ASP A 166 -12.24 15.47 20.82
N SER A 167 -12.08 14.37 21.57
CA SER A 167 -12.14 14.38 23.04
C SER A 167 -10.88 14.92 23.72
N GLY A 168 -9.79 15.11 22.98
CA GLY A 168 -8.50 15.59 23.47
C GLY A 168 -8.38 17.11 23.57
N THR A 169 -9.43 17.85 23.23
CA THR A 169 -9.51 19.32 23.41
C THR A 169 -10.32 19.65 24.66
N SER A 170 -9.63 19.74 25.79
CA SER A 170 -9.92 20.62 26.93
C SER A 170 -8.60 21.00 27.58
#